data_AF-A0A929NQK8-F1
#
_entry.id   AF-A0A929NQK8-F1
#
_cell.length_a   1.000
_cell.length_b   1.000
_cell.length_c   1.000
_cell.angle_alpha   90.00
_cell.angle_beta   90.00
_cell.angle_gamma   90.00
#
_symmetry.space_group_name_H-M   'P 1'
#
loop_
_entity.id
_entity.type
_entity.pdbx_description
1 polymer ?
#
loop_
_entity_poly.entity_id
_entity_poly.type
_entity_poly.pdbx_seq_one_letter_code
_entity_poly.pdbx_strand_id
1 'polypeptide(L)'
;MPDDPAVVQNRVSAEIHDMGYEKFAERTFEDMILAGLGESTRQHILARAKLLPPEIALDLNAAMADWDSTRFASALSAAAVPIAVVQSTSITGVEDWRRCKIDREPSSLWLDSWSRQPGSVNIVTVPDTGHFIMLEHPEIVVEAIRTVVKVLSA
;
A
#
# COMPACT_ATOMS: atom_id res chain seq x y z
N MET A 1 -8.92 -4.78 -11.95
CA MET A 1 -7.79 -4.86 -12.89
C MET A 1 -6.75 -3.84 -12.45
N PRO A 2 -5.45 -4.09 -12.63
CA PRO A 2 -4.43 -3.04 -12.49
C PRO A 2 -4.81 -1.81 -13.33
N ASP A 3 -4.58 -0.61 -12.81
CA ASP A 3 -4.89 0.62 -13.54
C ASP A 3 -3.92 0.81 -14.74
N ASP A 4 -4.39 1.45 -15.81
CA ASP A 4 -3.53 1.88 -16.92
C ASP A 4 -2.63 3.05 -16.47
N PRO A 5 -1.30 2.97 -16.64
CA PRO A 5 -0.37 4.02 -16.20
C PRO A 5 -0.68 5.40 -16.75
N ALA A 6 -1.08 5.50 -18.03
CA ALA A 6 -1.43 6.76 -18.66
C ALA A 6 -2.72 7.33 -18.08
N VAL A 7 -3.70 6.48 -17.76
CA VAL A 7 -4.94 6.90 -17.10
C VAL A 7 -4.66 7.41 -15.69
N VAL A 8 -3.81 6.71 -14.92
CA VAL A 8 -3.41 7.16 -13.58
C VAL A 8 -2.68 8.50 -13.64
N GLN A 9 -1.69 8.63 -14.53
CA GLN A 9 -0.94 9.86 -14.66
C GLN A 9 -1.83 11.04 -15.04
N ASN A 10 -2.75 10.86 -16.00
CA ASN A 10 -3.70 11.89 -16.40
C ASN A 10 -4.64 12.28 -15.27
N ARG A 11 -5.19 11.30 -14.52
CA ARG A 11 -6.06 11.54 -13.36
C ARG A 11 -5.33 12.34 -12.28
N VAL A 12 -4.13 11.91 -11.88
CA VAL A 12 -3.34 12.57 -10.84
C VAL A 12 -2.90 13.96 -11.30
N SER A 13 -2.52 14.12 -12.57
CA SER A 13 -2.16 15.42 -13.15
C SER A 13 -3.34 16.40 -13.11
N ALA A 14 -4.55 15.93 -13.45
CA ALA A 14 -5.75 16.75 -13.38
C ALA A 14 -6.07 17.16 -11.93
N GLU A 15 -6.02 16.22 -10.98
CA GLU A 15 -6.25 16.53 -9.56
C GLU A 15 -5.23 17.54 -9.01
N ILE A 16 -3.93 17.34 -9.29
CA ILE A 16 -2.87 18.26 -8.85
C ILE A 16 -3.06 19.64 -9.48
N HIS A 17 -3.40 19.71 -10.78
CA HIS A 17 -3.68 20.96 -11.46
C HIS A 17 -4.86 21.71 -10.80
N ASP A 18 -5.93 21.00 -10.45
CA ASP A 18 -7.16 21.60 -9.95
C ASP A 18 -7.08 22.06 -8.48
N MET A 19 -6.43 21.28 -7.61
CA MET A 19 -6.39 21.59 -6.16
C MET A 19 -5.02 22.05 -5.65
N GLY A 20 -3.97 21.94 -6.47
CA GLY A 20 -2.59 22.14 -6.06
C GLY A 20 -2.01 20.94 -5.32
N TYR A 21 -0.69 20.78 -5.42
CA TYR A 21 0.00 19.59 -4.91
C TYR A 21 -0.14 19.39 -3.40
N GLU A 22 -0.02 20.45 -2.58
CA GLU A 22 -0.07 20.30 -1.13
C GLU A 22 -1.40 19.73 -0.65
N LYS A 23 -2.52 20.17 -1.23
CA LYS A 23 -3.86 19.66 -0.90
C LYS A 23 -4.06 18.25 -1.42
N PHE A 24 -3.55 17.95 -2.61
CA PHE A 24 -3.53 16.59 -3.14
C PHE A 24 -2.79 15.65 -2.18
N ALA A 25 -1.55 15.98 -1.81
CA ALA A 25 -0.72 15.19 -0.91
C ALA A 25 -1.38 15.02 0.47
N GLU A 26 -1.93 16.09 1.03
CA GLU A 26 -2.68 16.03 2.29
C GLU A 26 -3.86 15.06 2.21
N ARG A 27 -4.74 15.23 1.21
CA ARG A 27 -5.90 14.35 1.02
C ARG A 27 -5.48 12.89 0.84
N THR A 28 -4.46 12.62 0.03
CA THR A 28 -4.00 11.25 -0.23
C THR A 28 -3.45 10.58 1.02
N PHE A 29 -2.67 11.29 1.83
CA PHE A 29 -2.06 10.72 3.04
C PHE A 29 -3.03 10.69 4.23
N GLU A 30 -3.98 11.62 4.32
CA GLU A 30 -5.10 11.55 5.27
C GLU A 30 -5.89 10.25 5.10
N ASP A 31 -6.20 9.87 3.87
CA ASP A 31 -6.91 8.61 3.55
C ASP A 31 -6.10 7.36 3.98
N MET A 32 -4.77 7.49 4.14
CA MET A 32 -3.89 6.41 4.63
C MET A 32 -3.88 6.29 6.17
N ILE A 33 -4.26 7.34 6.89
CA ILE A 33 -4.18 7.43 8.35
C ILE A 33 -5.57 7.09 8.94
N LEU A 34 -5.97 5.82 8.82
CA LEU A 34 -7.29 5.36 9.25
C LEU A 34 -7.39 4.97 10.73
N ALA A 35 -6.26 4.86 11.43
CA ALA A 35 -6.21 4.42 12.82
C ALA A 35 -5.17 5.20 13.62
N GLY A 36 -5.10 4.89 14.92
CA GLY A 36 -4.72 5.77 16.03
C GLY A 36 -3.25 6.17 16.12
N LEU A 37 -2.65 6.62 15.01
CA LEU A 37 -1.39 7.35 15.07
C LEU A 37 -1.55 8.59 15.94
N GLY A 38 -0.58 8.80 16.84
CA GLY A 38 -0.53 10.02 17.65
C GLY A 38 -0.41 11.27 16.77
N GLU A 39 -0.98 12.38 17.21
CA GLU A 39 -1.08 13.62 16.44
C GLU A 39 0.29 14.12 15.92
N SER A 40 1.33 14.02 16.74
CA SER A 40 2.70 14.39 16.33
C SER A 40 3.19 13.57 15.13
N THR A 41 2.96 12.25 15.14
CA THR A 41 3.36 11.36 14.04
C THR A 41 2.55 11.65 12.78
N ARG A 42 1.24 11.85 12.93
CA ARG A 42 0.34 12.25 11.84
C ARG A 42 0.84 13.54 11.16
N GLN A 43 1.14 14.57 11.93
CA GLN A 43 1.63 15.85 11.40
C GLN A 43 2.98 15.70 10.68
N HIS A 44 3.90 14.89 11.21
CA HIS A 44 5.18 14.62 10.54
C HIS A 44 5.00 13.91 9.19
N ILE A 45 4.07 12.95 9.10
CA ILE A 45 3.76 12.26 7.83
C ILE A 45 3.21 13.24 6.81
N LEU A 46 2.21 14.03 7.18
CA LEU A 46 1.58 15.02 6.28
C LEU A 46 2.57 16.10 5.86
N ALA A 47 3.38 16.61 6.79
CA ALA A 47 4.41 17.59 6.48
C ALA A 47 5.43 17.05 5.46
N ARG A 48 5.87 15.79 5.63
CA ARG A 48 6.82 15.16 4.70
C ARG A 48 6.19 14.90 3.33
N ALA A 49 4.94 14.47 3.27
CA ALA A 49 4.22 14.22 2.02
C ALA A 49 4.17 15.47 1.13
N LYS A 50 3.94 16.64 1.73
CA LYS A 50 3.86 17.94 1.03
C LYS A 50 5.20 18.41 0.44
N LEU A 51 6.34 17.84 0.85
CA LEU A 51 7.67 18.25 0.37
C LEU A 51 8.10 17.61 -0.95
N LEU A 52 7.37 16.59 -1.42
CA LEU A 52 7.73 15.90 -2.65
C LEU A 52 7.41 16.80 -3.87
N PRO A 53 8.30 16.93 -4.87
CA PRO A 53 7.97 17.70 -6.06
C PRO A 53 6.80 17.06 -6.84
N PRO A 54 5.85 17.87 -7.38
CA PRO A 54 4.67 17.35 -8.07
C PRO A 54 5.00 16.42 -9.25
N GLU A 55 6.05 16.73 -10.01
CA GLU A 55 6.52 15.90 -11.12
C GLU A 55 6.97 14.51 -10.65
N ILE A 56 7.64 14.43 -9.50
CA ILE A 56 8.04 13.15 -8.91
C ILE A 56 6.82 12.38 -8.43
N ALA A 57 5.81 13.07 -7.88
CA ALA A 57 4.57 12.42 -7.48
C ALA A 57 3.83 11.82 -8.69
N LEU A 58 3.81 12.51 -9.83
CA LEU A 58 3.22 12.01 -11.07
C LEU A 58 3.95 10.76 -11.58
N ASP A 59 5.28 10.82 -11.64
CA ASP A 59 6.11 9.71 -12.09
C ASP A 59 5.95 8.48 -11.19
N LEU A 60 5.90 8.67 -9.86
CA LEU A 60 5.70 7.58 -8.92
C LEU A 60 4.32 6.93 -9.05
N ASN A 61 3.26 7.72 -9.25
CA ASN A 61 1.91 7.17 -9.45
C ASN A 61 1.80 6.37 -10.77
N ALA A 62 2.39 6.88 -11.85
CA ALA A 62 2.45 6.16 -13.12
C ALA A 62 3.28 4.86 -12.98
N ALA A 63 4.42 4.92 -12.27
CA ALA A 63 5.28 3.77 -12.04
C ALA A 63 4.61 2.67 -11.19
N MET A 64 3.78 3.04 -10.21
CA MET A 64 2.99 2.06 -9.45
C MET A 64 2.01 1.31 -10.36
N ALA A 65 1.26 2.02 -11.20
CA ALA A 65 0.34 1.41 -12.15
C ALA A 65 1.07 0.56 -13.22
N ASP A 66 2.23 0.99 -13.70
CA ASP A 66 3.05 0.22 -14.63
C ASP A 66 3.55 -1.07 -13.98
N TRP A 67 4.01 -0.99 -12.74
CA TRP A 67 4.45 -2.15 -11.98
C TRP A 67 3.31 -3.16 -11.81
N ASP A 68 2.13 -2.71 -11.39
CA ASP A 68 0.98 -3.59 -11.17
C ASP A 68 0.50 -4.27 -12.46
N SER A 69 0.51 -3.55 -13.58
CA SER A 69 0.03 -4.06 -14.86
C SER A 69 1.04 -4.93 -15.61
N THR A 70 2.34 -4.64 -15.50
CA THR A 70 3.36 -5.30 -16.34
C THR A 70 4.34 -6.19 -15.59
N ARG A 71 4.58 -5.95 -14.30
CA ARG A 71 5.68 -6.61 -13.56
C ARG A 71 5.19 -7.51 -12.43
N PHE A 72 4.11 -7.15 -11.74
CA PHE A 72 3.65 -7.84 -10.54
C PHE A 72 3.53 -9.35 -10.72
N ALA A 73 2.82 -9.82 -11.75
CA ALA A 73 2.60 -11.26 -11.98
C ALA A 73 3.92 -12.02 -12.23
N SER A 74 4.85 -11.43 -12.98
CA SER A 74 6.15 -12.03 -13.27
C SER A 74 7.04 -12.09 -12.02
N ALA A 75 7.07 -11.01 -11.23
CA ALA A 75 7.83 -10.94 -9.99
C ALA A 75 7.29 -11.92 -8.95
N LEU A 76 5.97 -12.02 -8.86
CA LEU A 76 5.27 -12.98 -8.02
C LEU A 76 5.66 -14.42 -8.37
N SER A 77 5.62 -14.80 -9.65
CA SER A 77 5.98 -16.15 -10.10
C SER A 77 7.47 -16.49 -9.92
N ALA A 78 8.34 -15.47 -9.89
CA ALA A 78 9.77 -15.65 -9.69
C ALA A 78 10.17 -15.72 -8.20
N ALA A 79 9.25 -15.42 -7.29
CA ALA A 79 9.54 -15.37 -5.86
C ALA A 79 9.68 -16.80 -5.29
N ALA A 80 10.93 -17.19 -4.99
CA ALA A 80 11.27 -18.54 -4.51
C ALA A 80 11.71 -18.57 -3.02
N VAL A 81 11.52 -17.48 -2.30
CA VAL A 81 11.89 -17.33 -0.89
C VAL A 81 10.65 -17.36 0.01
N PRO A 82 10.77 -17.66 1.31
CA PRO A 82 9.68 -17.46 2.26
C PRO A 82 9.25 -15.99 2.30
N ILE A 83 7.94 -15.74 2.32
CA ILE A 83 7.37 -14.40 2.23
C ILE A 83 6.38 -14.19 3.35
N ALA A 84 6.43 -13.03 3.99
CA ALA A 84 5.37 -12.54 4.86
C ALA A 84 4.69 -11.33 4.22
N VAL A 85 3.37 -11.38 4.13
CA VAL A 85 2.53 -10.26 3.69
C VAL A 85 1.78 -9.76 4.90
N VAL A 86 1.94 -8.48 5.24
CA VAL A 86 1.20 -7.83 6.35
C VAL A 86 0.27 -6.79 5.74
N GLN A 87 -1.03 -6.96 5.91
CA GLN A 87 -2.07 -6.11 5.33
C GLN A 87 -2.92 -5.50 6.44
N SER A 88 -3.31 -4.23 6.33
CA SER A 88 -4.20 -3.54 7.29
C SER A 88 -5.35 -2.73 6.66
N THR A 89 -5.20 -2.35 5.40
CA THR A 89 -6.18 -1.53 4.68
C THR A 89 -6.46 -2.14 3.32
N SER A 90 -7.61 -1.83 2.74
CA SER A 90 -7.91 -2.13 1.33
C SER A 90 -8.35 -0.86 0.63
N ILE A 91 -8.50 -0.93 -0.69
CA ILE A 91 -9.23 0.08 -1.45
C ILE A 91 -10.60 -0.53 -1.73
N THR A 92 -11.66 0.26 -1.54
CA THR A 92 -13.02 -0.14 -1.92
C THR A 92 -13.10 -0.37 -3.43
N GLY A 93 -14.18 -0.99 -3.91
CA GLY A 93 -14.36 -1.28 -5.33
C GLY A 93 -14.23 -0.05 -6.25
N VAL A 94 -14.20 -0.31 -7.55
CA VAL A 94 -13.97 0.69 -8.61
C VAL A 94 -14.93 1.89 -8.60
N GLU A 95 -16.06 1.78 -7.90
CA GLU A 95 -17.08 2.85 -7.80
C GLU A 95 -16.70 3.94 -6.80
N ASP A 96 -16.12 3.58 -5.66
CA ASP A 96 -15.81 4.52 -4.58
C ASP A 96 -14.31 4.85 -4.47
N TRP A 97 -13.43 3.89 -4.78
CA TRP A 97 -11.97 4.02 -4.73
C TRP A 97 -11.45 4.75 -3.48
N ARG A 98 -11.91 4.33 -2.30
CA ARG A 98 -11.50 4.89 -1.00
C ARG A 98 -10.72 3.86 -0.23
N ARG A 99 -9.72 4.29 0.53
CA ARG A 99 -9.08 3.38 1.47
C ARG A 99 -10.02 3.08 2.63
N CYS A 100 -10.14 1.81 2.96
CA CYS A 100 -10.87 1.34 4.13
C CYS A 100 -9.97 0.43 4.98
N LYS A 101 -10.33 0.29 6.25
CA LYS A 101 -9.77 -0.77 7.09
C LYS A 101 -10.27 -2.10 6.55
N ILE A 102 -9.40 -3.11 6.55
CA ILE A 102 -9.87 -4.47 6.28
C ILE A 102 -10.63 -4.99 7.49
N ASP A 103 -11.87 -5.40 7.25
CA ASP A 103 -12.55 -6.37 8.10
C ASP A 103 -11.98 -7.77 7.85
N ARG A 104 -12.41 -8.75 8.64
CA ARG A 104 -11.84 -10.11 8.55
C ARG A 104 -12.08 -10.68 7.15
N GLU A 105 -11.01 -11.14 6.52
CA GLU A 105 -10.95 -11.75 5.18
C GLU A 105 -11.02 -10.76 3.99
N PRO A 106 -10.08 -9.79 3.90
CA PRO A 106 -10.00 -8.95 2.72
C PRO A 106 -9.65 -9.77 1.48
N SER A 107 -10.21 -9.39 0.34
CA SER A 107 -9.82 -9.89 -0.97
C SER A 107 -9.40 -8.73 -1.85
N SER A 108 -8.32 -8.94 -2.59
CA SER A 108 -7.88 -8.04 -3.65
C SER A 108 -7.09 -8.85 -4.66
N LEU A 109 -6.96 -8.34 -5.89
CA LEU A 109 -6.16 -9.00 -6.92
C LEU A 109 -4.75 -9.34 -6.42
N TRP A 110 -4.11 -8.43 -5.69
CA TRP A 110 -2.76 -8.64 -5.15
C TRP A 110 -2.73 -9.66 -4.02
N LEU A 111 -3.61 -9.54 -3.04
CA LEU A 111 -3.64 -10.43 -1.88
C LEU A 111 -4.01 -11.86 -2.28
N ASP A 112 -5.01 -12.00 -3.16
CA ASP A 112 -5.43 -13.28 -3.71
C ASP A 112 -4.34 -13.93 -4.57
N SER A 113 -3.50 -13.12 -5.22
CA SER A 113 -2.36 -13.64 -5.98
C SER A 113 -1.28 -14.19 -5.05
N TRP A 114 -1.00 -13.54 -3.92
CA TRP A 114 -0.09 -14.05 -2.89
C TRP A 114 -0.61 -15.32 -2.22
N SER A 115 -1.91 -15.41 -1.92
CA SER A 115 -2.49 -16.57 -1.25
C SER A 115 -2.46 -17.85 -2.11
N ARG A 116 -2.36 -17.69 -3.43
CA ARG A 116 -2.26 -18.80 -4.40
C ARG A 116 -0.81 -19.20 -4.72
N GLN A 117 0.20 -18.48 -4.24
CA GLN A 117 1.59 -18.83 -4.53
C GLN A 117 2.00 -20.13 -3.84
N PRO A 118 2.63 -21.08 -4.58
CA PRO A 118 3.17 -22.29 -3.98
C PRO A 118 4.38 -21.97 -3.10
N GLY A 119 4.37 -22.46 -1.85
CA GLY A 119 5.46 -22.26 -0.90
C GLY A 119 5.00 -21.64 0.43
N SER A 120 5.95 -21.17 1.23
CA SER A 120 5.68 -20.58 2.55
C SER A 120 5.39 -19.08 2.44
N VAL A 121 4.18 -18.75 1.98
CA VAL A 121 3.62 -17.40 2.12
C VAL A 121 2.81 -17.34 3.40
N ASN A 122 3.18 -16.45 4.32
CA ASN A 122 2.43 -16.17 5.53
C ASN A 122 1.71 -14.82 5.39
N ILE A 123 0.38 -14.84 5.33
CA ILE A 123 -0.43 -13.62 5.23
C ILE A 123 -0.99 -13.27 6.61
N VAL A 124 -0.68 -12.07 7.09
CA VAL A 124 -1.14 -11.52 8.35
C VAL A 124 -2.04 -10.32 8.07
N THR A 125 -3.33 -10.46 8.36
CA THR A 125 -4.31 -9.38 8.31
C THR A 125 -4.36 -8.70 9.68
N VAL A 126 -4.20 -7.37 9.71
CA VAL A 126 -4.21 -6.55 10.92
C VAL A 126 -5.44 -5.65 10.88
N PRO A 127 -6.57 -6.07 11.48
CA PRO A 127 -7.79 -5.27 11.49
C PRO A 127 -7.59 -4.01 12.33
N ASP A 128 -8.45 -3.02 12.10
CA ASP A 128 -8.48 -1.77 12.85
C ASP A 128 -7.22 -0.87 12.76
N THR A 129 -6.29 -1.17 11.85
CA THR A 129 -5.02 -0.46 11.64
C THR A 129 -5.00 0.35 10.34
N GLY A 130 -4.28 1.47 10.31
CA GLY A 130 -4.08 2.29 9.11
C GLY A 130 -2.99 1.74 8.19
N HIS A 131 -2.64 2.50 7.16
CA HIS A 131 -1.62 2.08 6.18
C HIS A 131 -0.21 1.93 6.81
N PHE A 132 0.09 2.71 7.85
CA PHE A 132 1.40 2.76 8.49
C PHE A 132 1.54 1.73 9.61
N ILE A 133 1.30 0.44 9.30
CA ILE A 133 1.33 -0.68 10.26
C ILE A 133 2.62 -0.70 11.08
N MET A 134 3.76 -0.39 10.46
CA MET A 134 5.06 -0.40 11.14
C MET A 134 5.19 0.65 12.26
N LEU A 135 4.36 1.69 12.23
CA LEU A 135 4.33 2.73 13.26
C LEU A 135 3.26 2.46 14.32
N GLU A 136 2.14 1.85 13.92
CA GLU A 136 1.02 1.55 14.82
C GLU A 136 1.23 0.24 15.60
N HIS A 137 1.70 -0.81 14.93
CA HIS A 137 1.90 -2.16 15.45
C HIS A 137 3.29 -2.71 15.07
N PRO A 138 4.38 -2.05 15.52
CA PRO A 138 5.74 -2.48 15.20
C PRO A 138 6.01 -3.95 15.60
N GLU A 139 5.40 -4.43 16.67
CA GLU A 139 5.51 -5.81 17.15
C GLU A 139 5.00 -6.84 16.14
N ILE A 140 3.91 -6.54 15.42
CA ILE A 140 3.35 -7.44 14.40
C ILE A 140 4.30 -7.52 13.20
N VAL A 141 4.82 -6.37 12.76
CA VAL A 141 5.77 -6.31 11.65
C VAL A 141 7.08 -7.03 12.01
N VAL A 142 7.58 -6.84 13.22
CA VAL A 142 8.78 -7.54 13.72
C VAL A 142 8.56 -9.05 13.77
N GLU A 143 7.42 -9.53 14.25
CA GLU A 143 7.17 -10.98 14.27
C GLU A 143 7.01 -11.55 12.86
N ALA A 144 6.35 -10.84 11.93
CA ALA A 144 6.27 -11.25 10.53
C ALA A 144 7.67 -11.41 9.90
N ILE A 145 8.58 -10.47 10.17
CA ILE A 145 9.99 -10.56 9.74
C ILE A 145 10.67 -11.79 10.38
N ARG A 146 10.48 -12.02 11.68
CA ARG A 146 11.06 -13.18 12.38
C ARG A 146 10.54 -14.51 11.82
N THR A 147 9.26 -14.61 11.46
CA THR A 147 8.69 -15.80 10.84
C THR A 147 9.45 -16.15 9.56
N VAL A 148 9.71 -15.17 8.69
CA VAL A 148 10.48 -15.38 7.46
C VAL A 148 11.92 -15.82 7.75
N VAL A 149 12.61 -15.16 8.69
CA VAL A 149 14.01 -15.48 9.04
C VAL A 149 14.14 -16.88 9.67
N LYS A 150 13.18 -17.29 10.51
CA LYS A 150 13.18 -18.63 11.11
C LYS A 150 13.06 -19.72 10.06
N VAL A 151 12.19 -19.54 9.06
CA VAL A 151 12.04 -20.50 7.95
C VAL A 151 13.34 -20.63 7.14
N LEU A 152 14.10 -19.54 6.98
CA LEU A 152 15.41 -19.58 6.32
C LEU A 152 16.52 -20.27 7.13
N SER A 153 16.33 -20.39 8.45
CA SER A 153 17.31 -20.97 9.36
C SER A 153 17.07 -22.45 9.69
N ALA A 154 15.97 -23.02 9.18
CA ALA A 154 15.53 -24.40 9.40
C ALA A 154 15.92 -25.30 8.23
#